data_AF-A0A5M6CM77-F1
#
_entry.id   AF-A0A5M6CM77-F1
#
_cell.length_a   1.000
_cell.length_b   1.000
_cell.length_c   1.000
_cell.angle_alpha   90.00
_cell.angle_beta   90.00
_cell.angle_gamma   90.00
#
_symmetry.space_group_name_H-M   'P 1'
#
loop_
_entity.id
_entity.type
_entity.pdbx_description
1 polymer ?
#
loop_
_entity_poly.entity_id
_entity_poly.type
_entity_poly.pdbx_seq_one_letter_code
_entity_poly.pdbx_strand_id
1 'polypeptide(L)'
;MNETNKLKKILLVSLSVILGALFIFSAWSKTQPNLQLFEFIIESQVHLSKQLSAVLARFFIGIEGGLGLLLFANIFGYGRWVLKVCIGLLIVFSIHLLYLLISHGNDVNCGCMGDIVPMTPVESLLKNVGLLAGLLVLLKWHKTKDGVLLDYGSFILCGIIVAVPFFIFPFTKETQMPLSKLYTTTRSEHPTVELRKGKHILCFMSLSCSHCRDAAKKIAILKKENPTLPFYFALASGTDSTRAKRFNDFLTDTKVKDIPYHFLEQKDFVDMVKAAGNMGVPVILWMQDTTAVRNVNLDELNMADLNAWLSQ
;
A
#
# COMPACT_ATOMS: atom_id res chain seq x y z
N MET A 1 -23.99 7.00 -43.56
CA MET A 1 -22.81 7.21 -42.68
C MET A 1 -21.69 6.31 -43.19
N ASN A 2 -20.56 6.89 -43.64
CA ASN A 2 -19.48 6.17 -44.34
C ASN A 2 -18.82 5.11 -43.43
N GLU A 3 -18.38 3.95 -43.96
CA GLU A 3 -17.79 2.84 -43.19
C GLU A 3 -16.58 3.30 -42.34
N THR A 4 -15.74 4.17 -42.89
CA THR A 4 -14.60 4.78 -42.19
C THR A 4 -15.01 5.57 -40.93
N ASN A 5 -16.18 6.23 -40.97
CA ASN A 5 -16.68 6.99 -39.81
C ASN A 5 -17.24 6.07 -38.72
N LYS A 6 -17.82 4.92 -39.08
CA LYS A 6 -18.23 3.90 -38.11
C LYS A 6 -17.01 3.30 -37.42
N LEU A 7 -16.00 2.89 -38.18
CA LEU A 7 -14.77 2.31 -37.64
C LEU A 7 -14.07 3.29 -36.69
N LYS A 8 -13.92 4.55 -37.10
CA LYS A 8 -13.35 5.60 -36.23
C LYS A 8 -14.12 5.75 -34.92
N LYS A 9 -15.46 5.77 -34.97
CA LYS A 9 -16.30 5.86 -33.76
C LYS A 9 -16.09 4.66 -32.84
N ILE A 10 -16.07 3.45 -33.39
CA ILE A 10 -15.82 2.21 -32.62
C ILE A 10 -14.46 2.30 -31.93
N LEU A 11 -13.40 2.68 -32.66
CA LEU A 11 -12.06 2.80 -32.09
C LEU A 11 -11.98 3.81 -30.94
N LEU A 12 -12.64 4.98 -31.07
CA LEU A 12 -12.65 5.99 -30.01
C LEU A 12 -13.47 5.56 -28.79
N VAL A 13 -14.57 4.85 -28.99
CA VAL A 13 -15.35 4.28 -27.88
C VAL A 13 -14.54 3.19 -27.17
N SER A 14 -13.92 2.27 -27.92
CA SER A 14 -13.05 1.24 -27.35
C SER A 14 -11.88 1.84 -26.57
N LEU A 15 -11.25 2.90 -27.10
CA LEU A 15 -10.20 3.62 -26.38
C LEU A 15 -10.72 4.20 -25.06
N SER A 16 -11.90 4.83 -25.05
CA SER A 16 -12.53 5.34 -23.82
C SER A 16 -12.80 4.25 -22.80
N VAL A 17 -13.31 3.11 -23.24
CA VAL A 17 -13.59 1.95 -22.38
C VAL A 17 -12.31 1.40 -21.77
N ILE A 18 -11.25 1.24 -22.57
CA ILE A 18 -9.95 0.73 -22.10
C ILE A 18 -9.34 1.71 -21.08
N LEU A 19 -9.32 3.02 -21.38
CA LEU A 19 -8.80 4.03 -20.46
C LEU A 19 -9.61 4.07 -19.16
N GLY A 20 -10.94 4.04 -19.25
CA GLY A 20 -11.81 3.97 -18.08
C GLY A 20 -11.55 2.73 -17.22
N ALA A 21 -11.41 1.56 -17.85
CA ALA A 21 -11.08 0.32 -17.16
C ALA A 21 -9.73 0.40 -16.40
N LEU A 22 -8.71 1.04 -16.98
CA LEU A 22 -7.42 1.24 -16.32
C LEU A 22 -7.51 2.17 -15.10
N PHE A 23 -8.34 3.22 -15.16
CA PHE A 23 -8.60 4.09 -14.00
C PHE A 23 -9.37 3.34 -12.90
N ILE A 24 -10.38 2.55 -13.26
CA ILE A 24 -11.13 1.71 -12.31
C ILE A 24 -10.19 0.69 -11.65
N PHE A 25 -9.36 0.02 -12.45
CA PHE A 25 -8.37 -0.93 -11.94
C PHE A 25 -7.38 -0.27 -10.98
N SER A 26 -6.86 0.90 -11.33
CA SER A 26 -5.99 1.73 -10.47
C SER A 26 -6.65 2.10 -9.14
N ALA A 27 -7.92 2.48 -9.16
CA ALA A 27 -8.67 2.81 -7.94
C ALA A 27 -8.90 1.57 -7.06
N TRP A 28 -9.31 0.46 -7.67
CA TRP A 28 -9.54 -0.80 -6.96
C TRP A 28 -8.26 -1.35 -6.36
N SER A 29 -7.15 -1.38 -7.09
CA SER A 29 -5.91 -1.99 -6.63
C SER A 29 -5.28 -1.25 -5.44
N LYS A 30 -5.51 0.06 -5.30
CA LYS A 30 -5.15 0.86 -4.11
C LYS A 30 -5.92 0.47 -2.84
N THR A 31 -7.02 -0.26 -2.96
CA THR A 31 -7.78 -0.76 -1.80
C THR A 31 -7.31 -2.14 -1.33
N GLN A 32 -6.41 -2.78 -2.07
CA GLN A 32 -6.01 -4.17 -1.87
C GLN A 32 -4.52 -4.28 -1.46
N PRO A 33 -4.16 -5.23 -0.58
CA PRO A 33 -5.06 -6.06 0.24
C PRO A 33 -5.74 -5.24 1.35
N ASN A 34 -5.19 -4.07 1.66
CA ASN A 34 -5.69 -3.15 2.66
C ASN A 34 -5.43 -1.70 2.20
N LEU A 35 -6.24 -0.75 2.66
CA LEU A 35 -6.14 0.66 2.25
C LEU A 35 -4.93 1.37 2.91
N GLN A 36 -4.47 0.84 4.03
CA GLN A 36 -3.43 1.43 4.89
C GLN A 36 -2.12 1.65 4.15
N LEU A 37 -1.78 0.80 3.17
CA LEU A 37 -0.59 0.99 2.35
C LEU A 37 -0.63 2.35 1.63
N PHE A 38 -1.74 2.66 0.97
CA PHE A 38 -1.86 3.90 0.21
C PHE A 38 -1.92 5.13 1.13
N GLU A 39 -2.55 5.01 2.31
CA GLU A 39 -2.54 6.06 3.35
C GLU A 39 -1.11 6.34 3.83
N PHE A 40 -0.34 5.28 4.11
CA PHE A 40 1.05 5.37 4.53
C PHE A 40 1.95 5.97 3.44
N ILE A 41 1.74 5.61 2.18
CA ILE A 41 2.47 6.19 1.05
C ILE A 41 2.23 7.71 0.98
N ILE A 42 1.00 8.17 1.15
CA ILE A 42 0.70 9.61 1.18
C ILE A 42 1.35 10.28 2.41
N GLU A 43 1.27 9.67 3.59
CA GLU A 43 1.89 10.19 4.81
C GLU A 43 3.40 10.33 4.65
N SER A 44 4.07 9.26 4.24
CA SER A 44 5.52 9.19 4.14
C SER A 44 6.10 10.09 3.05
N GLN A 45 5.43 10.19 1.90
CA GLN A 45 5.96 10.93 0.75
C GLN A 45 5.59 12.41 0.74
N VAL A 46 4.44 12.77 1.32
CA VAL A 46 3.94 14.16 1.35
C VAL A 46 4.12 14.80 2.73
N HIS A 47 4.58 14.04 3.73
CA HIS A 47 4.79 14.48 5.11
C HIS A 47 3.53 15.11 5.73
N LEU A 48 2.35 14.58 5.38
CA LEU A 48 1.07 15.03 5.91
C LEU A 48 0.70 14.31 7.20
N SER A 49 -0.20 14.90 7.99
CA SER A 49 -0.77 14.19 9.14
C SER A 49 -1.54 12.96 8.70
N LYS A 50 -1.49 11.90 9.51
CA LYS A 50 -2.18 10.63 9.27
C LYS A 50 -3.65 10.78 8.90
N GLN A 51 -4.36 11.64 9.63
CA GLN A 51 -5.78 11.89 9.38
C GLN A 51 -5.99 12.50 7.99
N LEU A 52 -5.14 13.44 7.59
CA LEU A 52 -5.22 14.06 6.28
C LEU A 52 -4.84 13.07 5.17
N SER A 53 -3.80 12.26 5.37
CA SER A 53 -3.41 11.20 4.44
C SER A 53 -4.53 10.18 4.21
N ALA A 54 -5.23 9.78 5.30
CA ALA A 54 -6.39 8.91 5.21
C ALA A 54 -7.57 9.54 4.44
N VAL A 55 -7.84 10.84 4.64
CA VAL A 55 -8.86 11.56 3.87
C VAL A 55 -8.49 11.63 2.39
N LEU A 56 -7.24 12.00 2.09
CA LEU A 56 -6.74 12.11 0.71
C LEU A 56 -6.71 10.76 0.00
N ALA A 57 -6.35 9.68 0.67
CA ALA A 57 -6.38 8.33 0.10
C ALA A 57 -7.76 7.97 -0.44
N ARG A 58 -8.80 8.16 0.38
CA ARG A 58 -10.20 7.89 -0.01
C ARG A 58 -10.68 8.82 -1.11
N PHE A 59 -10.31 10.10 -1.03
CA PHE A 59 -10.64 11.08 -2.05
C PHE A 59 -10.03 10.70 -3.41
N PHE A 60 -8.74 10.34 -3.46
CA PHE A 60 -8.06 9.97 -4.70
C PHE A 60 -8.57 8.66 -5.28
N ILE A 61 -8.85 7.65 -4.45
CA ILE A 61 -9.49 6.40 -4.90
C ILE A 61 -10.87 6.69 -5.48
N GLY A 62 -11.66 7.53 -4.79
CA GLY A 62 -13.00 7.91 -5.21
C GLY A 62 -13.01 8.67 -6.52
N ILE A 63 -12.11 9.65 -6.70
CA ILE A 63 -12.05 10.45 -7.92
C ILE A 63 -11.49 9.67 -9.10
N GLU A 64 -10.48 8.82 -8.90
CA GLU A 64 -9.98 7.90 -9.94
C GLU A 64 -11.08 6.93 -10.39
N GLY A 65 -11.77 6.30 -9.45
CA GLY A 65 -12.85 5.36 -9.74
C GLY A 65 -14.05 6.02 -10.40
N GLY A 66 -14.45 7.21 -9.92
CA GLY A 66 -15.55 7.99 -10.48
C GLY A 66 -15.28 8.45 -11.91
N LEU A 67 -14.10 9.03 -12.16
CA LEU A 67 -13.68 9.42 -13.50
C LEU A 67 -13.53 8.20 -14.43
N GLY A 68 -12.98 7.10 -13.91
CA GLY A 68 -12.84 5.84 -14.63
C GLY A 68 -14.19 5.25 -15.07
N LEU A 69 -15.19 5.24 -14.18
CA LEU A 69 -16.55 4.79 -14.49
C LEU A 69 -17.24 5.66 -15.54
N LEU A 70 -17.10 6.99 -15.44
CA LEU A 70 -17.64 7.91 -16.46
C LEU A 70 -16.97 7.72 -17.83
N LEU A 71 -15.64 7.58 -17.87
CA LEU A 71 -14.89 7.25 -19.08
C LEU A 71 -15.31 5.91 -19.68
N PHE A 72 -15.48 4.89 -18.83
CA PHE A 72 -15.90 3.55 -19.24
C PHE A 72 -17.30 3.57 -19.85
N ALA A 73 -18.21 4.35 -19.26
CA ALA A 73 -19.57 4.56 -19.77
C ALA A 73 -19.64 5.53 -20.97
N ASN A 74 -18.50 6.06 -21.43
CA ASN A 74 -18.42 7.05 -22.51
C ASN A 74 -19.15 8.38 -22.21
N ILE A 75 -19.23 8.77 -20.94
CA ILE A 75 -19.86 10.01 -20.47
C ILE A 75 -18.76 11.05 -20.18
N PHE A 76 -18.75 12.18 -20.89
CA PHE A 76 -17.72 13.22 -20.71
C PHE A 76 -18.21 14.48 -20.00
N GLY A 77 -19.52 14.64 -19.89
CA GLY A 77 -20.16 15.75 -19.20
C GLY A 77 -20.02 17.08 -19.93
N TYR A 78 -20.69 18.10 -19.37
CA TYR A 78 -20.67 19.44 -19.96
C TYR A 78 -19.25 19.97 -20.12
N GLY A 79 -18.92 20.48 -21.30
CA GLY A 79 -17.59 21.01 -21.61
C GLY A 79 -16.46 19.97 -21.53
N ARG A 80 -16.80 18.66 -21.50
CA ARG A 80 -15.87 17.53 -21.41
C ARG A 80 -14.97 17.59 -20.17
N TRP A 81 -15.56 17.98 -19.05
CA TRP A 81 -14.84 18.17 -17.79
C TRP A 81 -14.17 16.86 -17.31
N VAL A 82 -14.78 15.70 -17.54
CA VAL A 82 -14.22 14.39 -17.16
C VAL A 82 -12.83 14.19 -17.77
N LEU A 83 -12.69 14.43 -19.09
CA LEU A 83 -11.41 14.31 -19.79
C LEU A 83 -10.37 15.30 -19.25
N LYS A 84 -10.78 16.56 -19.01
CA LYS A 84 -9.88 17.60 -18.50
C LYS A 84 -9.38 17.28 -17.09
N VAL A 85 -10.27 16.79 -16.21
CA VAL A 85 -9.90 16.40 -14.84
C VAL A 85 -9.02 15.16 -14.85
N CYS A 86 -9.28 14.15 -15.71
CA CYS A 86 -8.36 13.01 -15.86
C CYS A 86 -6.96 13.45 -16.27
N ILE A 87 -6.86 14.34 -17.25
CA ILE A 87 -5.58 14.91 -17.70
C ILE A 87 -4.89 15.67 -16.56
N GLY A 88 -5.63 16.55 -15.87
CA GLY A 88 -5.11 17.31 -14.73
C GLY A 88 -4.60 16.41 -13.60
N LEU A 89 -5.36 15.37 -13.26
CA LEU A 89 -4.97 14.39 -12.23
C LEU A 89 -3.68 13.65 -12.62
N LEU A 90 -3.58 13.19 -13.88
CA LEU A 90 -2.36 12.53 -14.36
C LEU A 90 -1.15 13.46 -14.37
N ILE A 91 -1.33 14.73 -14.70
CA ILE A 91 -0.25 15.72 -14.63
C ILE A 91 0.22 15.88 -13.18
N VAL A 92 -0.70 16.09 -12.23
CA VAL A 92 -0.36 16.24 -10.80
C VAL A 92 0.39 15.01 -10.28
N PHE A 93 -0.12 13.80 -10.55
CA PHE A 93 0.56 12.58 -10.15
C PHE A 93 1.90 12.38 -10.85
N SER A 94 2.05 12.78 -12.11
CA SER A 94 3.34 12.67 -12.81
C SER A 94 4.38 13.64 -12.25
N ILE A 95 3.98 14.85 -11.83
CA ILE A 95 4.87 15.78 -11.13
C ILE A 95 5.31 15.19 -9.78
N HIS A 96 4.39 14.61 -9.01
CA HIS A 96 4.72 13.92 -7.76
C HIS A 96 5.69 12.76 -7.97
N LEU A 97 5.45 11.91 -8.97
CA LEU A 97 6.33 10.80 -9.32
C LEU A 97 7.73 11.26 -9.74
N LEU A 98 7.83 12.39 -10.45
CA LEU A 98 9.13 12.96 -10.80
C LEU A 98 9.87 13.45 -9.55
N TYR A 99 9.18 14.10 -8.62
CA TYR A 99 9.74 14.49 -7.32
C TYR A 99 10.22 13.26 -6.54
N LEU A 100 9.42 12.19 -6.48
CA LEU A 100 9.77 10.94 -5.82
C LEU A 100 11.01 10.29 -6.45
N LEU A 101 11.08 10.26 -7.79
CA LEU A 101 12.22 9.71 -8.52
C LEU A 101 13.52 10.46 -8.20
N ILE A 102 13.46 11.79 -8.06
CA ILE A 102 14.62 12.62 -7.74
C ILE A 102 15.04 12.46 -6.27
N SER A 103 14.09 12.32 -5.36
CA SER A 103 14.35 12.30 -3.91
C SER A 103 14.69 10.91 -3.35
N HIS A 104 14.04 9.86 -3.85
CA HIS A 104 14.12 8.49 -3.31
C HIS A 104 14.64 7.45 -4.32
N GLY A 105 14.90 7.84 -5.57
CA GLY A 105 15.35 6.94 -6.62
C GLY A 105 14.21 6.12 -7.25
N ASN A 106 14.56 5.07 -8.00
CA ASN A 106 13.57 4.28 -8.76
C ASN A 106 13.14 2.98 -8.05
N ASP A 107 13.64 2.68 -6.86
CA ASP A 107 13.43 1.38 -6.20
C ASP A 107 12.29 1.40 -5.17
N VAL A 108 11.56 2.51 -5.06
CA VAL A 108 10.41 2.68 -4.15
C VAL A 108 9.09 2.31 -4.81
N ASN A 109 8.16 1.71 -4.07
CA ASN A 109 6.81 1.54 -4.55
C ASN A 109 6.07 2.88 -4.50
N CYS A 110 5.70 3.41 -5.67
CA CYS A 110 5.01 4.69 -5.78
C CYS A 110 3.53 4.63 -5.37
N GLY A 111 2.94 3.44 -5.18
CA GLY A 111 1.56 3.26 -4.74
C GLY A 111 0.50 3.59 -5.79
N CYS A 112 0.88 3.94 -7.02
CA CYS A 112 -0.08 4.32 -8.08
C CYS A 112 -1.06 3.20 -8.46
N MET A 113 -0.68 1.93 -8.30
CA MET A 113 -1.57 0.77 -8.48
C MET A 113 -1.64 -0.09 -7.20
N GLY A 114 -1.38 0.48 -6.03
CA GLY A 114 -1.39 -0.27 -4.77
C GLY A 114 -0.34 -1.38 -4.75
N ASP A 115 -0.67 -2.47 -4.06
CA ASP A 115 0.27 -3.59 -3.85
C ASP A 115 0.15 -4.70 -4.89
N ILE A 116 -1.01 -4.83 -5.55
CA ILE A 116 -1.26 -5.89 -6.54
C ILE A 116 -0.27 -5.80 -7.72
N VAL A 117 0.07 -4.57 -8.11
CA VAL A 117 1.03 -4.30 -9.19
C VAL A 117 2.02 -3.28 -8.64
N PRO A 118 3.05 -3.73 -7.90
CA PRO A 118 4.09 -2.83 -7.42
C PRO A 118 4.83 -2.28 -8.64
N MET A 119 4.92 -0.96 -8.71
CA MET A 119 5.54 -0.26 -9.84
C MET A 119 6.54 0.76 -9.33
N THR A 120 7.68 0.81 -10.01
CA THR A 120 8.68 1.85 -9.81
C THR A 120 8.15 3.22 -10.31
N PRO A 121 8.75 4.34 -9.87
CA PRO A 121 8.36 5.67 -10.35
C PRO A 121 8.46 5.82 -11.87
N VAL A 122 9.50 5.26 -12.52
CA VAL A 122 9.68 5.32 -13.98
C VAL A 122 8.59 4.54 -14.72
N GLU A 123 8.25 3.33 -14.26
CA GLU A 123 7.17 2.53 -14.86
C GLU A 123 5.83 3.26 -14.77
N SER A 124 5.56 3.88 -13.62
CA SER A 124 4.34 4.65 -13.40
C SER A 124 4.28 5.93 -14.25
N LEU A 125 5.41 6.61 -14.44
CA LEU A 125 5.52 7.75 -15.36
C LEU A 125 5.23 7.34 -16.82
N LEU A 126 5.81 6.23 -17.29
CA LEU A 126 5.59 5.72 -18.64
C LEU A 126 4.11 5.37 -18.87
N LYS A 127 3.48 4.70 -17.91
CA LYS A 127 2.04 4.41 -17.93
C LYS A 127 1.20 5.69 -17.96
N ASN A 128 1.54 6.71 -17.16
CA ASN A 128 0.83 7.99 -17.17
C ASN A 128 0.96 8.71 -18.53
N VAL A 129 2.13 8.66 -19.19
CA VAL A 129 2.32 9.21 -20.55
C VAL A 129 1.38 8.52 -21.55
N GLY A 130 1.27 7.19 -21.50
CA GLY A 130 0.35 6.44 -22.36
C GLY A 130 -1.11 6.81 -22.15
N LEU A 131 -1.54 6.92 -20.88
CA LEU A 131 -2.90 7.37 -20.55
C LEU A 131 -3.16 8.82 -21.01
N LEU A 132 -2.21 9.73 -20.80
CA LEU A 132 -2.28 11.12 -21.26
C LEU A 132 -2.47 11.21 -22.78
N ALA A 133 -1.67 10.45 -23.54
CA ALA A 133 -1.79 10.41 -25.00
C ALA A 133 -3.19 9.94 -25.43
N GLY A 134 -3.70 8.87 -24.81
CA GLY A 134 -5.06 8.37 -25.08
C GLY A 134 -6.16 9.39 -24.75
N LEU A 135 -6.06 10.08 -23.61
CA LEU A 135 -7.02 11.11 -23.22
C LEU A 135 -6.97 12.33 -24.15
N LEU A 136 -5.79 12.74 -24.62
CA LEU A 136 -5.64 13.83 -25.60
C LEU A 136 -6.25 13.46 -26.96
N VAL A 137 -6.12 12.20 -27.39
CA VAL A 137 -6.78 11.65 -28.58
C VAL A 137 -8.31 11.75 -28.45
N LEU A 138 -8.86 11.34 -27.30
CA LEU A 138 -10.30 11.46 -27.03
C LEU A 138 -10.75 12.93 -26.98
N LEU A 139 -9.99 13.80 -26.31
CA LEU A 139 -10.29 15.22 -26.19
C LEU A 139 -10.28 15.92 -27.56
N LYS A 140 -9.43 15.49 -28.50
CA LYS A 140 -9.34 16.09 -29.83
C LYS A 140 -10.40 15.56 -30.80
N TRP A 141 -10.66 14.25 -30.79
CA TRP A 141 -11.41 13.60 -31.87
C TRP A 141 -12.70 12.91 -31.47
N HIS A 142 -12.93 12.62 -30.18
CA HIS A 142 -14.16 12.00 -29.71
C HIS A 142 -15.13 13.05 -29.20
N LYS A 143 -16.28 13.17 -29.86
CA LYS A 143 -17.36 14.08 -29.49
C LYS A 143 -18.61 13.25 -29.23
N THR A 144 -19.02 13.21 -27.97
CA THR A 144 -20.29 12.62 -27.55
C THR A 144 -21.39 13.68 -27.57
N LYS A 145 -22.63 13.22 -27.70
CA LYS A 145 -23.82 14.04 -27.48
C LYS A 145 -24.50 13.50 -26.23
N ASP A 146 -23.84 13.67 -25.11
CA ASP A 146 -24.38 13.29 -23.80
C ASP A 146 -25.58 14.21 -23.56
N GLY A 147 -26.79 13.65 -23.46
CA GLY A 147 -27.99 14.48 -23.29
C GLY A 147 -27.87 15.40 -22.07
N VAL A 148 -28.64 16.49 -22.03
CA VAL A 148 -28.55 17.53 -20.96
C VAL A 148 -28.54 16.91 -19.55
N LEU A 149 -29.33 15.87 -19.32
CA LEU A 149 -29.37 15.14 -18.04
C LEU A 149 -28.01 14.52 -17.66
N LEU A 150 -27.32 13.86 -18.61
CA LEU A 150 -26.01 13.26 -18.37
C LEU A 150 -24.91 14.32 -18.28
N ASP A 151 -25.03 15.40 -19.05
CA ASP A 151 -24.07 16.49 -19.05
C ASP A 151 -23.90 17.12 -17.66
N TYR A 152 -25.01 17.42 -16.98
CA TYR A 152 -25.01 17.95 -15.61
C TYR A 152 -25.00 16.85 -14.55
N GLY A 153 -25.72 15.75 -14.79
CA GLY A 153 -25.82 14.62 -13.86
C GLY A 153 -24.49 13.89 -13.65
N SER A 154 -23.58 13.92 -14.63
CA SER A 154 -22.23 13.33 -14.52
C SER A 154 -21.44 13.87 -13.33
N PHE A 155 -21.55 15.17 -13.03
CA PHE A 155 -20.83 15.77 -11.90
C PHE A 155 -21.37 15.26 -10.56
N ILE A 156 -22.70 15.18 -10.42
CA ILE A 156 -23.37 14.64 -9.23
C ILE A 156 -23.03 13.16 -9.06
N LEU A 157 -23.11 12.38 -10.15
CA LEU A 157 -22.76 10.96 -10.15
C LEU A 157 -21.32 10.74 -9.72
N CYS A 158 -20.37 11.54 -10.24
CA CYS A 158 -18.98 11.47 -9.80
C CYS A 158 -18.84 11.79 -8.31
N GLY A 159 -19.54 12.81 -7.81
CA GLY A 159 -19.53 13.17 -6.39
C GLY A 159 -20.05 12.05 -5.49
N ILE A 160 -21.12 11.36 -5.90
CA ILE A 160 -21.64 10.18 -5.20
C ILE A 160 -20.59 9.07 -5.17
N ILE A 161 -19.95 8.76 -6.30
CA ILE A 161 -18.91 7.73 -6.37
C ILE A 161 -17.70 8.10 -5.50
N VAL A 162 -17.30 9.37 -5.47
CA VAL A 162 -16.20 9.87 -4.61
C VAL A 162 -16.53 9.67 -3.13
N ALA A 163 -17.81 9.74 -2.74
CA ALA A 163 -18.23 9.50 -1.37
C ALA A 163 -18.18 8.02 -0.97
N VAL A 164 -18.33 7.08 -1.92
CA VAL A 164 -18.40 5.63 -1.65
C VAL A 164 -17.22 5.10 -0.82
N PRO A 165 -15.93 5.39 -1.14
CA PRO A 165 -14.81 4.93 -0.33
C PRO A 165 -14.86 5.37 1.13
N PHE A 166 -15.47 6.52 1.45
CA PHE A 166 -15.60 6.99 2.84
C PHE A 166 -16.57 6.15 3.66
N PHE A 167 -17.55 5.51 3.02
CA PHE A 167 -18.50 4.61 3.68
C PHE A 167 -18.00 3.17 3.71
N ILE A 168 -17.39 2.70 2.62
CA ILE A 168 -16.89 1.31 2.52
C ILE A 168 -15.63 1.11 3.37
N PHE A 169 -14.73 2.09 3.40
CA PHE A 169 -13.47 2.02 4.12
C PHE A 169 -13.48 3.05 5.25
N PRO A 170 -14.11 2.75 6.40
CA PRO A 170 -14.11 3.68 7.53
C PRO A 170 -12.68 3.97 8.01
N PHE A 171 -12.50 5.07 8.72
CA PHE A 171 -11.22 5.39 9.34
C PHE A 171 -10.89 4.33 10.40
N THR A 172 -9.90 3.48 10.11
CA THR A 172 -9.38 2.51 11.06
C THR A 172 -8.56 3.25 12.11
N LYS A 173 -8.85 2.99 13.39
CA LYS A 173 -7.94 3.40 14.47
C LYS A 173 -6.69 2.55 14.38
N GLU A 174 -5.54 3.18 14.62
CA GLU A 174 -4.26 2.48 14.64
C GLU A 174 -4.29 1.33 15.66
N THR A 175 -3.62 0.24 15.31
CA THR A 175 -3.53 -0.93 16.19
C THR A 175 -2.54 -0.63 17.31
N GLN A 176 -3.07 -0.25 18.48
CA GLN A 176 -2.28 -0.14 19.70
C GLN A 176 -1.92 -1.52 20.20
N MET A 177 -0.63 -1.87 20.11
CA MET A 177 -0.13 -3.15 20.58
C MET A 177 0.03 -3.11 22.10
N PRO A 178 -0.44 -4.13 22.84
CA PRO A 178 -0.30 -4.18 24.30
C PRO A 178 1.12 -4.60 24.71
N LEU A 179 2.15 -3.88 24.25
CA LEU A 179 3.56 -4.21 24.42
C LEU A 179 4.01 -4.25 25.89
N SER A 180 3.31 -3.55 26.79
CA SER A 180 3.56 -3.63 28.23
C SER A 180 3.43 -5.05 28.77
N LYS A 181 2.59 -5.89 28.17
CA LYS A 181 2.46 -7.30 28.53
C LYS A 181 3.78 -8.05 28.34
N LEU A 182 4.62 -7.67 27.37
CA LEU A 182 5.90 -8.34 27.12
C LEU A 182 6.90 -8.21 28.29
N TYR A 183 6.71 -7.26 29.20
CA TYR A 183 7.64 -6.93 30.29
C TYR A 183 7.16 -7.36 31.69
N THR A 184 6.06 -8.10 31.82
CA THR A 184 5.50 -8.45 33.14
C THR A 184 6.30 -9.55 33.84
N THR A 185 6.75 -9.31 35.07
CA THR A 185 7.70 -10.11 35.88
C THR A 185 7.38 -11.59 36.11
N THR A 186 6.21 -12.09 35.71
CA THR A 186 5.82 -13.50 35.78
C THR A 186 6.26 -14.32 34.56
N ARG A 187 6.91 -13.71 33.56
CA ARG A 187 7.33 -14.39 32.31
C ARG A 187 8.80 -14.81 32.37
N SER A 188 9.12 -15.92 31.71
CA SER A 188 10.46 -16.52 31.69
C SER A 188 11.48 -15.74 30.85
N GLU A 189 11.03 -14.97 29.86
CA GLU A 189 11.87 -14.14 28.99
C GLU A 189 11.19 -12.80 28.70
N HIS A 190 11.99 -11.73 28.60
CA HIS A 190 11.54 -10.37 28.31
C HIS A 190 12.30 -9.78 27.13
N PRO A 191 11.73 -8.78 26.44
CA PRO A 191 12.47 -8.07 25.41
C PRO A 191 13.78 -7.48 25.94
N THR A 192 14.85 -7.68 25.17
CA THR A 192 16.19 -7.15 25.47
C THR A 192 16.36 -5.67 25.11
N VAL A 193 15.35 -5.07 24.47
CA VAL A 193 15.28 -3.65 24.10
C VAL A 193 13.93 -3.07 24.53
N GLU A 194 13.84 -1.75 24.68
CA GLU A 194 12.58 -1.06 24.96
C GLU A 194 11.74 -0.92 23.67
N LEU A 195 10.70 -1.73 23.55
CA LEU A 195 9.78 -1.77 22.40
C LEU A 195 8.61 -0.81 22.58
N ARG A 196 8.41 -0.19 23.75
CA ARG A 196 7.29 0.77 23.93
C ARG A 196 7.65 2.17 23.46
N LYS A 197 8.86 2.40 22.96
CA LYS A 197 9.38 3.71 22.58
C LYS A 197 10.14 3.65 21.25
N GLY A 198 9.99 4.69 20.44
CA GLY A 198 10.73 4.88 19.20
C GLY A 198 10.31 3.98 18.05
N LYS A 199 11.00 4.13 16.91
CA LYS A 199 10.75 3.35 15.69
C LYS A 199 11.46 2.01 15.76
N HIS A 200 10.71 0.93 15.54
CA HIS A 200 11.27 -0.41 15.46
C HIS A 200 10.40 -1.33 14.59
N ILE A 201 10.96 -2.45 14.16
CA ILE A 201 10.26 -3.42 13.31
C ILE A 201 10.07 -4.69 14.13
N LEU A 202 8.85 -4.89 14.63
CA LEU A 202 8.50 -6.01 15.50
C LEU A 202 7.98 -7.17 14.67
N CYS A 203 8.70 -8.30 14.66
CA CYS A 203 8.34 -9.48 13.91
C CYS A 203 7.86 -10.61 14.83
N PHE A 204 6.60 -11.03 14.71
CA PHE A 204 6.10 -12.25 15.35
C PHE A 204 6.30 -13.44 14.42
N MET A 205 7.10 -14.41 14.85
CA MET A 205 7.50 -15.55 14.02
C MET A 205 7.54 -16.86 14.79
N SER A 206 7.47 -17.97 14.06
CA SER A 206 7.67 -19.32 14.57
C SER A 206 8.88 -19.98 13.92
N LEU A 207 9.61 -20.78 14.70
CA LEU A 207 10.83 -21.46 14.25
C LEU A 207 10.58 -22.51 13.14
N SER A 208 9.37 -23.06 13.05
CA SER A 208 9.05 -24.16 12.12
C SER A 208 8.23 -23.74 10.90
N CYS A 209 7.79 -22.48 10.83
CA CYS A 209 6.99 -21.99 9.71
C CYS A 209 7.90 -21.63 8.51
N SER A 210 7.59 -22.15 7.32
CA SER A 210 8.31 -21.84 6.08
C SER A 210 8.28 -20.35 5.77
N HIS A 211 7.10 -19.72 5.80
CA HIS A 211 6.96 -18.28 5.55
C HIS A 211 7.74 -17.42 6.55
N CYS A 212 7.87 -17.84 7.81
CA CYS A 212 8.71 -17.16 8.80
C CYS A 212 10.20 -17.26 8.46
N ARG A 213 10.64 -18.39 7.91
CA ARG A 213 12.03 -18.58 7.47
C ARG A 213 12.35 -17.74 6.25
N ASP A 214 11.43 -17.67 5.29
CA ASP A 214 11.57 -16.80 4.13
C ASP A 214 11.66 -15.32 4.55
N ALA A 215 10.81 -14.91 5.50
CA ALA A 215 10.89 -13.58 6.10
C ALA A 215 12.22 -13.32 6.80
N ALA A 216 12.68 -14.23 7.65
CA ALA A 216 13.95 -14.10 8.34
C ALA A 216 15.14 -14.05 7.36
N LYS A 217 15.12 -14.81 6.26
CA LYS A 217 16.13 -14.73 5.19
C LYS A 217 16.16 -13.35 4.54
N LYS A 218 14.99 -12.80 4.19
CA LYS A 218 14.90 -11.43 3.64
C LYS A 218 15.40 -10.39 4.63
N ILE A 219 15.02 -10.50 5.90
CA ILE A 219 15.49 -9.62 6.97
C ILE A 219 17.01 -9.73 7.16
N ALA A 220 17.60 -10.92 7.05
CA ALA A 220 19.06 -11.11 7.13
C ALA A 220 19.80 -10.37 6.02
N ILE A 221 19.25 -10.37 4.80
CA ILE A 221 19.80 -9.61 3.66
C ILE A 221 19.74 -8.12 3.96
N LEU A 222 18.58 -7.60 4.37
CA LEU A 222 18.40 -6.19 4.72
C LEU A 222 19.31 -5.74 5.87
N LYS A 223 19.47 -6.58 6.90
CA LYS A 223 20.39 -6.32 8.02
C LYS A 223 21.85 -6.33 7.62
N LYS A 224 22.23 -7.17 6.66
CA LYS A 224 23.60 -7.21 6.12
C LYS A 224 23.90 -5.92 5.34
N GLU A 225 22.93 -5.41 4.59
CA GLU A 225 23.05 -4.15 3.85
C GLU A 225 23.04 -2.94 4.80
N ASN A 226 22.16 -2.92 5.80
CA ASN A 226 22.10 -1.89 6.83
C ASN A 226 21.98 -2.50 8.24
N PRO A 227 23.11 -2.64 8.97
CA PRO A 227 23.13 -3.22 10.31
C PRO A 227 22.33 -2.43 11.35
N THR A 228 22.05 -1.14 11.11
CA THR A 228 21.36 -0.25 12.06
C THR A 228 19.85 -0.45 12.10
N LEU A 229 19.27 -1.22 11.16
CA LEU A 229 17.82 -1.43 11.09
C LEU A 229 17.25 -1.97 12.41
N PRO A 230 16.19 -1.39 12.97
CA PRO A 230 15.71 -1.75 14.30
C PRO A 230 14.78 -2.98 14.29
N PHE A 231 15.20 -4.08 13.67
CA PHE A 231 14.45 -5.34 13.70
C PHE A 231 14.49 -5.99 15.08
N TYR A 232 13.37 -6.57 15.48
CA TYR A 232 13.22 -7.31 16.72
C TYR A 232 12.34 -8.54 16.53
N PHE A 233 12.79 -9.72 16.96
CA PHE A 233 12.03 -10.96 16.81
C PHE A 233 11.34 -11.39 18.11
N ALA A 234 10.01 -11.40 18.09
CA ALA A 234 9.20 -12.09 19.09
C ALA A 234 8.91 -13.50 18.57
N LEU A 235 9.51 -14.52 19.18
CA LEU A 235 9.47 -15.90 18.69
C LEU A 235 8.49 -16.74 19.51
N ALA A 236 7.70 -17.59 18.85
CA ALA A 236 6.86 -18.56 19.56
C ALA A 236 7.75 -19.56 20.32
N SER A 237 7.53 -19.69 21.64
CA SER A 237 8.19 -20.66 22.50
C SER A 237 7.46 -22.00 22.48
N GLY A 238 8.18 -23.08 22.19
CA GLY A 238 7.75 -24.43 22.57
C GLY A 238 8.31 -24.79 23.95
N THR A 239 7.52 -25.48 24.78
CA THR A 239 7.94 -25.96 26.11
C THR A 239 8.77 -27.25 26.07
N ASP A 240 9.06 -27.76 24.87
CA ASP A 240 9.77 -29.02 24.67
C ASP A 240 11.30 -28.82 24.63
N SER A 241 12.01 -29.83 25.13
CA SER A 241 13.47 -30.02 25.08
C SER A 241 14.10 -29.74 23.71
N THR A 242 13.31 -29.81 22.63
CA THR A 242 13.73 -29.57 21.25
C THR A 242 13.86 -28.10 20.86
N ARG A 243 13.46 -27.12 21.71
CA ARG A 243 13.50 -25.68 21.41
C ARG A 243 14.88 -25.20 20.94
N ALA A 244 15.93 -25.51 21.70
CA ALA A 244 17.29 -25.08 21.38
C ALA A 244 17.75 -25.62 20.01
N LYS A 245 17.42 -26.89 19.71
CA LYS A 245 17.73 -27.51 18.42
C LYS A 245 17.00 -26.82 17.26
N ARG A 246 15.69 -26.57 17.42
CA ARG A 246 14.87 -25.88 16.41
C ARG A 246 15.35 -24.44 16.18
N PHE A 247 15.80 -23.77 17.23
CA PHE A 247 16.31 -22.41 17.11
C PHE A 247 17.66 -22.39 16.37
N ASN A 248 18.58 -23.29 16.69
CA ASN A 248 19.83 -23.42 15.94
C ASN A 248 19.60 -23.77 14.47
N ASP A 249 18.64 -24.65 14.19
CA ASP A 249 18.22 -24.98 12.82
C ASP A 249 17.64 -23.75 12.09
N PHE A 250 16.78 -22.98 12.75
CA PHE A 250 16.25 -21.72 12.22
C PHE A 250 17.36 -20.71 11.89
N LEU A 251 18.31 -20.49 12.80
CA LEU A 251 19.44 -19.58 12.58
C LEU A 251 20.34 -20.06 11.43
N THR A 252 20.56 -21.38 11.34
CA THR A 252 21.41 -21.98 10.29
C THR A 252 20.79 -21.81 8.90
N ASP A 253 19.49 -22.14 8.77
CA ASP A 253 18.75 -22.03 7.52
C ASP A 253 18.59 -20.57 7.08
N THR A 254 18.21 -19.68 8.01
CA THR A 254 17.89 -18.29 7.69
C THR A 254 19.13 -17.40 7.57
N LYS A 255 20.26 -17.83 8.16
CA LYS A 255 21.50 -17.07 8.26
C LYS A 255 21.33 -15.70 8.95
N VAL A 256 20.26 -15.53 9.73
CA VAL A 256 20.06 -14.35 10.58
C VAL A 256 21.17 -14.26 11.61
N LYS A 257 21.70 -13.05 11.77
CA LYS A 257 22.68 -12.68 12.80
C LYS A 257 22.32 -11.31 13.37
N ASP A 258 22.69 -11.08 14.63
CA ASP A 258 22.63 -9.75 15.26
C ASP A 258 21.24 -9.08 15.26
N ILE A 259 20.19 -9.90 15.41
CA ILE A 259 18.82 -9.44 15.61
C ILE A 259 18.42 -9.76 17.05
N PRO A 260 18.05 -8.76 17.87
CA PRO A 260 17.54 -9.01 19.22
C PRO A 260 16.22 -9.79 19.16
N TYR A 261 16.06 -10.74 20.08
CA TYR A 261 14.89 -11.61 20.14
C TYR A 261 14.53 -12.00 21.58
N HIS A 262 13.31 -12.50 21.76
CA HIS A 262 12.90 -13.26 22.95
C HIS A 262 11.88 -14.31 22.55
N PHE A 263 11.73 -15.34 23.39
CA PHE A 263 10.65 -16.29 23.25
C PHE A 263 9.42 -15.87 24.05
N LEU A 264 8.24 -16.04 23.45
CA LEU A 264 6.94 -15.84 24.07
C LEU A 264 6.24 -17.17 24.30
N GLU A 265 5.61 -17.32 25.45
CA GLU A 265 4.72 -18.46 25.69
C GLU A 265 3.62 -18.52 24.64
N GLN A 266 3.20 -19.73 24.26
CA GLN A 266 2.29 -19.96 23.14
C GLN A 266 1.01 -19.12 23.24
N LYS A 267 0.43 -19.00 24.45
CA LYS A 267 -0.80 -18.21 24.67
C LYS A 267 -0.56 -16.73 24.39
N ASP A 268 0.48 -16.16 25.01
CA ASP A 268 0.84 -14.75 24.82
C ASP A 268 1.20 -14.46 23.35
N PHE A 269 1.93 -15.36 22.72
CA PHE A 269 2.29 -15.24 21.30
C PHE A 269 1.04 -15.14 20.43
N VAL A 270 0.09 -16.06 20.61
CA VAL A 270 -1.18 -16.06 19.86
C VAL A 270 -2.00 -14.81 20.15
N ASP A 271 -2.06 -14.38 21.42
CA ASP A 271 -2.78 -13.17 21.81
C ASP A 271 -2.18 -11.91 21.16
N MET A 272 -0.85 -11.82 21.05
CA MET A 272 -0.17 -10.71 20.36
C MET A 272 -0.38 -10.74 18.85
N VAL A 273 -0.34 -11.92 18.21
CA VAL A 273 -0.63 -12.07 16.77
C VAL A 273 -2.07 -11.64 16.47
N LYS A 274 -3.04 -12.03 17.31
CA LYS A 274 -4.43 -11.59 17.20
C LYS A 274 -4.59 -10.09 17.46
N ALA A 275 -3.89 -9.54 18.45
CA ALA A 275 -3.90 -8.11 18.74
C ALA A 275 -3.38 -7.29 17.55
N ALA A 276 -2.43 -7.84 16.78
CA ALA A 276 -1.95 -7.26 15.53
C ALA A 276 -2.97 -7.34 14.37
N GLY A 277 -4.14 -7.95 14.57
CA GLY A 277 -5.16 -8.16 13.54
C GLY A 277 -4.86 -9.32 12.58
N ASN A 278 -3.97 -10.24 12.95
CA ASN A 278 -3.56 -11.36 12.10
C ASN A 278 -4.05 -12.71 12.67
N MET A 279 -4.24 -13.68 11.78
CA MET A 279 -4.59 -15.07 12.15
C MET A 279 -3.40 -16.05 12.05
N GLY A 280 -2.26 -15.58 11.55
CA GLY A 280 -1.09 -16.41 11.27
C GLY A 280 0.20 -15.61 11.35
N VAL A 281 1.30 -16.26 11.00
CA VAL A 281 2.67 -15.74 11.03
C VAL A 281 3.37 -16.01 9.69
N PRO A 282 4.37 -15.22 9.28
CA PRO A 282 4.98 -14.10 10.00
C PRO A 282 4.07 -12.87 10.06
N VAL A 283 4.19 -12.10 11.13
CA VAL A 283 3.61 -10.74 11.23
C VAL A 283 4.77 -9.77 11.38
N ILE A 284 4.88 -8.80 10.47
CA ILE A 284 5.98 -7.82 10.47
C ILE A 284 5.36 -6.43 10.64
N LEU A 285 5.52 -5.87 11.83
CA LEU A 285 4.92 -4.59 12.18
C LEU A 285 5.98 -3.49 12.18
N TRP A 286 5.68 -2.40 11.50
CA TRP A 286 6.41 -1.14 11.69
C TRP A 286 5.76 -0.43 12.86
N MET A 287 6.56 -0.20 13.89
CA MET A 287 6.09 0.31 15.16
C MET A 287 6.61 1.72 15.39
N GLN A 288 5.72 2.59 15.86
CA GLN A 288 6.08 3.87 16.46
C GLN A 288 5.57 3.82 17.91
N ASP A 289 6.51 3.71 18.86
CA ASP A 289 6.18 3.49 20.26
C ASP A 289 5.33 2.22 20.43
N THR A 290 4.13 2.28 21.00
CA THR A 290 3.22 1.13 21.12
C THR A 290 2.31 0.92 19.92
N THR A 291 2.41 1.76 18.90
CA THR A 291 1.47 1.80 17.78
C THR A 291 2.03 1.04 16.60
N ALA A 292 1.29 0.05 16.09
CA ALA A 292 1.59 -0.56 14.79
C ALA A 292 1.10 0.38 13.67
N VAL A 293 2.04 1.11 13.06
CA VAL A 293 1.73 2.06 11.96
C VAL A 293 1.58 1.35 10.63
N ARG A 294 2.20 0.18 10.46
CA ARG A 294 2.05 -0.65 9.26
C ARG A 294 2.20 -2.13 9.59
N ASN A 295 1.41 -2.98 8.97
CA ASN A 295 1.61 -4.42 8.92
C ASN A 295 2.03 -4.77 7.49
N VAL A 296 3.24 -5.33 7.34
CA VAL A 296 3.93 -5.45 6.05
C VAL A 296 4.07 -6.91 5.66
N ASN A 297 3.69 -7.24 4.44
CA ASN A 297 3.92 -8.57 3.89
C ASN A 297 5.37 -8.75 3.45
N LEU A 298 5.76 -9.99 3.18
CA LEU A 298 7.14 -10.28 2.80
C LEU A 298 7.57 -9.53 1.54
N ASP A 299 6.71 -9.44 0.53
CA ASP A 299 7.03 -8.82 -0.77
C ASP A 299 7.25 -7.31 -0.63
N GLU A 300 6.45 -6.65 0.21
CA GLU A 300 6.53 -5.22 0.51
C GLU A 300 7.79 -4.82 1.30
N LEU A 301 8.39 -5.74 2.05
CA LEU A 301 9.54 -5.41 2.90
C LEU A 301 10.80 -5.14 2.06
N ASN A 302 11.12 -3.88 1.80
CA ASN A 302 12.30 -3.49 1.02
C ASN A 302 13.12 -2.39 1.72
N MET A 303 14.38 -2.25 1.29
CA MET A 303 15.34 -1.35 1.92
C MET A 303 14.97 0.13 1.75
N ALA A 304 14.46 0.52 0.59
CA ALA A 304 14.15 1.90 0.27
C ALA A 304 13.00 2.44 1.14
N ASP A 305 11.89 1.71 1.24
CA ASP A 305 10.75 2.09 2.06
C ASP A 305 11.11 2.11 3.56
N LEU A 306 11.93 1.16 4.02
CA LEU A 306 12.42 1.12 5.39
C LEU A 306 13.24 2.37 5.73
N ASN A 307 14.18 2.74 4.87
CA ASN A 307 15.01 3.93 5.08
C ASN A 307 14.18 5.22 5.02
N ALA A 308 13.24 5.32 4.08
CA ALA A 308 12.34 6.45 3.95
C ALA A 308 11.43 6.63 5.17
N TRP A 309 10.97 5.53 5.78
CA TRP A 309 10.19 5.58 7.01
C TRP A 309 11.04 5.95 8.23
N LEU A 310 12.24 5.40 8.34
CA LEU A 310 13.14 5.64 9.47
C LEU A 310 13.72 7.06 9.49
N SER A 311 13.77 7.76 8.34
CA SER A 311 14.29 9.13 8.23
C SER A 311 13.28 10.24 8.58
N GLN A 312 11.98 9.91 8.67
CA GLN A 312 10.91 10.81 9.12
C GLN A 312 10.95 11.06 10.62
#